data_AF-W6N3U0-F1
#
_entry.id   AF-W6N3U0-F1
#
_cell.length_a   1.000
_cell.length_b   1.000
_cell.length_c   1.000
_cell.angle_alpha   90.00
_cell.angle_beta   90.00
_cell.angle_gamma   90.00
#
_symmetry.space_group_name_H-M   'P 1'
#
loop_
_entity.id
_entity.type
_entity.pdbx_description
1 polymer ?
#
loop_
_entity_poly.entity_id
_entity_poly.type
_entity_poly.pdbx_seq_one_letter_code
_entity_poly.pdbx_strand_id
1 'polypeptide(L)' 'MIEDKLIDRINTLYAKSKSVGLTGQEKMEQEKLRKEYLNNIKTNFRAQLDNITKSSDKTALD' A
#
# COMPACT_ATOMS: atom_id res chain seq x y z
N MET A 1 0.30 -7.09 10.77
CA MET A 1 0.16 -6.26 11.99
C MET A 1 0.27 -4.76 11.75
N ILE A 2 1.34 -4.23 11.13
CA ILE A 2 1.43 -2.78 10.82
C ILE A 2 0.55 -2.40 9.62
N GLU A 3 0.54 -3.23 8.56
CA GLU A 3 -0.30 -3.02 7.38
C GLU A 3 -1.81 -3.06 7.68
N ASP A 4 -2.25 -4.00 8.52
CA ASP A 4 -3.68 -4.13 8.87
C ASP A 4 -4.21 -2.86 9.55
N LYS A 5 -3.46 -2.32 10.53
CA LYS A 5 -3.80 -1.06 11.21
C LYS A 5 -3.84 0.13 10.25
N LEU A 6 -2.94 0.15 9.27
CA LEU A 6 -2.86 1.21 8.27
C LEU A 6 -4.08 1.16 7.33
N ILE A 7 -4.46 -0.04 6.86
CA ILE A 7 -5.64 -0.26 6.03
C ILE A 7 -6.91 0.11 6.80
N ASP A 8 -7.04 -0.34 8.05
CA ASP A 8 -8.19 -0.03 8.91
C ASP A 8 -8.37 1.48 9.11
N ARG A 9 -7.26 2.21 9.30
CA ARG A 9 -7.30 3.66 9.45
C ARG A 9 -7.71 4.35 8.16
N ILE A 10 -7.19 3.92 7.01
CA ILE A 10 -7.60 4.44 5.69
C ILE A 10 -9.09 4.22 5.45
N ASN A 11 -9.61 3.04 5.80
CA ASN A 11 -11.03 2.70 5.66
C ASN A 11 -11.91 3.54 6.59
N THR A 12 -11.47 3.75 7.83
CA THR A 12 -12.16 4.62 8.79
C THR A 12 -12.27 6.06 8.26
N LEU A 13 -11.17 6.62 7.77
CA LEU A 13 -11.15 7.96 7.17
C LEU A 13 -12.00 8.03 5.89
N TYR A 14 -12.02 6.96 5.09
CA TYR A 14 -12.89 6.89 3.92
C TYR A 14 -14.39 6.88 4.29
N ALA A 15 -14.79 6.07 5.26
CA ALA A 15 -16.17 6.04 5.75
C ALA A 15 -16.59 7.39 6.32
N LYS A 16 -15.70 8.06 7.07
CA LYS A 16 -15.94 9.41 7.58
C LYS A 16 -16.05 10.44 6.44
N SER A 17 -15.21 10.35 5.40
CA SER A 17 -15.28 11.25 4.25
C SER A 17 -16.59 11.13 3.47
N LYS A 18 -17.20 9.94 3.46
CA LYS A 18 -18.47 9.66 2.77
C LYS A 18 -19.71 10.06 3.56
N SER A 19 -19.60 10.15 4.88
CA SER A 19 -20.73 10.49 5.76
C SER A 19 -20.75 11.97 6.11
N VAL A 20 -19.83 12.40 6.97
CA VAL A 20 -19.77 13.76 7.54
C VAL A 20 -18.70 14.63 6.91
N GLY A 21 -17.83 14.04 6.08
CA GLY A 21 -16.67 14.70 5.50
C GLY A 21 -15.44 14.65 6.42
N LEU A 22 -14.29 15.04 5.88
CA LEU A 22 -13.02 15.08 6.61
C LEU A 22 -12.61 16.52 6.92
N THR A 23 -12.07 16.70 8.13
CA THR A 23 -11.36 17.92 8.49
C THR A 23 -10.06 18.06 7.68
N GLY A 24 -9.47 19.26 7.65
CA GLY A 24 -8.21 19.50 6.94
C GLY A 24 -7.08 18.57 7.41
N GLN A 25 -6.96 18.37 8.72
CA GLN A 25 -5.97 17.47 9.32
C GLN A 25 -6.20 16.02 8.90
N GLU A 26 -7.45 15.56 8.88
CA GLU A 26 -7.77 14.19 8.49
C GLU A 26 -7.57 13.93 6.99
N LYS A 27 -7.76 14.94 6.14
CA LYS A 27 -7.41 14.84 4.72
C LYS A 27 -5.91 14.65 4.53
N MET A 28 -5.10 15.43 5.25
CA MET A 28 -3.64 15.29 5.25
C MET A 28 -3.20 13.93 5.79
N GLU A 29 -3.84 13.46 6.86
CA GLU A 29 -3.61 12.12 7.42
C GLU A 29 -3.93 11.03 6.39
N GLN A 30 -5.11 11.09 5.76
CA GLN A 30 -5.54 10.13 4.75
C GLN A 30 -4.59 10.08 3.55
N GLU A 31 -4.13 11.23 3.08
CA GLU A 31 -3.17 11.32 1.96
C GLU A 31 -1.82 10.70 2.33
N LYS A 32 -1.30 11.01 3.52
CA LYS A 32 -0.06 10.42 4.04
C LYS A 32 -0.16 8.90 4.11
N LEU A 33 -1.23 8.38 4.71
CA LEU A 33 -1.45 6.94 4.86
C LEU A 33 -1.59 6.23 3.51
N ARG A 34 -2.29 6.83 2.54
CA ARG A 34 -2.39 6.28 1.18
C ARG A 34 -1.06 6.23 0.46
N LYS A 35 -0.22 7.25 0.62
CA LYS A 35 1.12 7.27 0.03
C LYS A 35 2.01 6.18 0.61
N GLU A 36 1.95 5.98 1.93
CA GLU A 36 2.66 4.92 2.63
C GLU A 36 2.20 3.53 2.15
N TYR A 37 0.88 3.29 2.09
CA TYR A 37 0.32 2.05 1.54
C TYR A 37 0.84 1.75 0.12
N LEU A 38 0.74 2.73 -0.79
CA LEU A 38 1.18 2.57 -2.18
C LEU A 38 2.68 2.28 -2.28
N ASN A 39 3.50 2.88 -1.42
CA ASN A 39 4.93 2.61 -1.41
C ASN A 39 5.22 1.18 -0.95
N ASN A 40 4.54 0.69 0.09
CA ASN A 40 4.68 -0.69 0.56
C ASN A 40 4.28 -1.69 -0.53
N ILE A 41 3.13 -1.45 -1.18
CA ILE A 41 2.65 -2.26 -2.30
C ILE A 41 3.65 -2.25 -3.46
N LYS A 42 4.16 -1.08 -3.87
CA LYS A 42 5.15 -0.96 -4.96
C LYS A 42 6.44 -1.71 -4.65
N THR A 43 6.93 -1.60 -3.41
CA THR A 43 8.16 -2.30 -2.99
C THR A 43 7.95 -3.80 -2.98
N ASN A 44 6.85 -4.29 -2.42
CA ASN A 44 6.51 -5.71 -2.42
C ASN A 44 6.35 -6.24 -3.86
N PHE A 45 5.67 -5.49 -4.73
CA PHE A 45 5.49 -5.88 -6.12
C PHE A 45 6.81 -5.96 -6.90
N ARG A 46 7.71 -5.00 -6.72
CA ARG A 46 9.06 -5.07 -7.31
C ARG A 46 9.84 -6.29 -6.83
N ALA A 47 9.81 -6.58 -5.52
CA ALA A 47 10.48 -7.76 -4.99
C ALA A 47 9.91 -9.06 -5.58
N GLN A 48 8.59 -9.14 -5.80
CA GLN A 48 7.97 -10.27 -6.48
C GLN A 48 8.42 -10.40 -7.94
N LEU A 49 8.47 -9.29 -8.69
CA LEU A 49 8.97 -9.29 -10.08
C LEU A 49 10.44 -9.70 -10.16
N ASP A 50 11.30 -9.19 -9.29
CA ASP A 50 12.73 -9.54 -9.25
C ASP A 50 12.93 -11.04 -9.00
N ASN A 51 12.08 -11.65 -8.17
CA ASN A 51 12.11 -13.10 -7.92
C ASN A 51 11.66 -13.90 -9.15
N ILE A 52 10.66 -13.42 -9.89
CA ILE A 52 10.21 -14.07 -11.14
C ILE A 52 11.33 -14.04 -12.19
N THR A 53 11.96 -12.88 -12.40
CA THR A 53 13.07 -12.73 -13.36
C THR A 53 14.26 -13.64 -13.03
N LYS A 54 14.64 -13.72 -11.75
CA LYS A 54 15.71 -14.64 -11.30
C LYS A 54 15.36 -16.12 -11.51
N SER A 55 14.08 -16.45 -11.45
CA SER A 55 13.61 -17.84 -11.64
C SER A 55 13.63 -18.22 -13.12
N SER A 56 13.29 -17.30 -14.02
CA SER A 56 13.39 -17.54 -15.47
C SER A 56 14.85 -17.68 -15.94
N ASP A 57 15.77 -16.87 -15.40
CA ASP A 57 17.19 -16.90 -15.81
C ASP A 57 17.90 -18.20 -15.42
N LYS A 58 17.46 -18.89 -14.36
CA LYS A 58 18.02 -20.19 -13.94
C LYS A 58 17.57 -21.38 -14.80
N THR A 59 16.49 -21.24 -15.57
CA THR A 59 15.95 -22.34 -16.40
C THR A 59 16.65 -22.45 -17.77
N ALA A 60 17.50 -21.49 -18.12
CA ALA A 60 18.21 -21.44 -19.40
C ALA A 60 19.67 -21.95 -19.32
N LEU A 61 20.09 -22.53 -18.19
CA LEU A 61 21.47 -22.93 -17.90
C LEU A 61 21.61 -24.38 -17.39
N ASP A 62 20.60 -25.22 -17.59
CA ASP A 62 20.66 -26.67 -17.34
C ASP A 62 20.26 -27.45 -18.61
#